data_AF-A0A7C4FRN0-F1
#
_entry.id   AF-A0A7C4FRN0-F1
#
_cell.length_a   1.000
_cell.length_b   1.000
_cell.length_c   1.000
_cell.angle_alpha   90.00
_cell.angle_beta   90.00
_cell.angle_gamma   90.00
#
_symmetry.space_group_name_H-M   'P 1'
#
loop_
_entity.id
_entity.type
_entity.pdbx_description
1 polymer ?
#
loop_
_entity_poly.entity_id
_entity_poly.type
_entity_poly.pdbx_seq_one_letter_code
_entity_poly.pdbx_strand_id
1 'polypeptide(L)'
;ELGDKAPADLKKEVEEKIAQLKEKMEGDDINAIRRASDELTQASYRLAEILYRTKAGAREAEAGPQSQTQRGKDDVIDADFEEMK
;
A
#
# COMPACT_ATOMS: atom_id res chain seq x y z
N GLU A 1 -0.18 8.01 13.20
CA GLU A 1 -1.38 7.26 12.79
C GLU A 1 -1.30 6.80 11.34
N LEU A 2 -0.92 5.53 11.09
CA LEU A 2 -0.78 4.91 9.75
C LEU A 2 -2.13 4.64 9.04
N GLY A 3 -3.13 5.49 9.27
CA GLY A 3 -4.50 5.39 8.75
C GLY A 3 -5.33 4.33 9.47
N ASP A 4 -6.48 4.70 10.04
CA ASP A 4 -7.32 3.81 10.87
C ASP A 4 -7.76 2.51 10.17
N LYS A 5 -7.81 2.53 8.84
CA LYS A 5 -8.27 1.41 8.00
C LYS A 5 -7.20 0.35 7.69
N ALA A 6 -5.93 0.58 8.01
CA ALA A 6 -4.90 -0.41 7.77
C ALA A 6 -4.88 -1.52 8.85
N PRO A 7 -4.57 -2.78 8.49
CA PRO A 7 -4.45 -3.90 9.44
C PRO A 7 -3.43 -3.60 10.55
N ALA A 8 -3.77 -3.97 11.79
CA ALA A 8 -2.91 -3.71 12.95
C ALA A 8 -1.53 -4.35 12.81
N ASP A 9 -1.46 -5.56 12.27
CA ASP A 9 -0.19 -6.29 12.07
C ASP A 9 0.72 -5.55 11.08
N LEU A 10 0.15 -5.02 9.99
CA LEU A 10 0.93 -4.27 9.00
C LEU A 10 1.39 -2.91 9.55
N LYS A 11 0.55 -2.23 10.36
CA LYS A 11 0.95 -1.00 11.06
C LYS A 11 2.14 -1.27 11.98
N LYS A 12 2.04 -2.34 12.77
CA LYS A 12 3.11 -2.77 13.68
C LYS A 12 4.39 -3.11 12.92
N GLU A 13 4.29 -3.84 11.80
CA GLU A 13 5.44 -4.16 10.95
C GLU A 13 6.12 -2.87 10.44
N VAL A 14 5.36 -1.89 9.95
CA VAL A 14 5.92 -0.60 9.50
C VAL A 14 6.59 0.15 10.66
N GLU A 15 5.98 0.20 11.83
CA GLU A 15 6.55 0.83 13.03
C GLU A 15 7.86 0.17 13.48
N GLU A 16 7.92 -1.16 13.46
CA GLU A 16 9.13 -1.93 13.74
C GLU A 16 10.24 -1.63 12.72
N LYS A 17 9.90 -1.55 11.42
CA LYS A 17 10.86 -1.19 10.37
C LYS A 17 11.36 0.25 10.49
N ILE A 18 10.52 1.19 10.92
CA ILE A 18 10.94 2.56 11.24
C ILE A 18 11.94 2.54 12.40
N ALA A 19 11.66 1.80 13.46
CA ALA A 19 12.56 1.69 14.61
C ALA A 19 13.91 1.06 14.23
N GLN A 20 13.89 -0.03 13.45
CA GLN A 20 15.09 -0.70 12.95
C GLN A 20 15.93 0.25 12.07
N LEU A 21 15.30 0.99 11.16
CA LEU A 21 16.03 1.96 10.34
C LEU A 21 16.69 3.04 11.21
N LYS A 22 15.97 3.60 12.19
CA LYS A 22 16.53 4.59 13.11
C LYS A 22 17.74 4.05 13.86
N GLU A 23 17.65 2.84 14.40
CA GLU A 23 18.76 2.18 15.09
C GLU A 23 19.97 2.02 14.15
N LYS A 24 19.77 1.58 12.89
CA LYS A 24 20.89 1.43 11.95
C LYS A 24 21.51 2.76 11.54
N MET A 25 20.74 3.85 11.52
CA MET A 25 21.24 5.20 11.26
C MET A 25 22.10 5.77 12.39
N GLU A 26 22.12 5.15 13.58
CA GLU A 26 23.05 5.52 14.66
C GLU A 26 24.49 5.01 14.38
N GLY A 27 24.63 4.04 13.48
CA GLY A 27 25.91 3.52 13.01
C GLY A 27 26.29 4.02 11.62
N ASP A 28 27.34 3.40 11.08
CA ASP A 28 28.03 3.79 9.86
C ASP A 28 28.05 2.67 8.79
N ASP A 29 27.38 1.54 9.05
CA ASP A 29 27.15 0.50 8.05
C ASP A 29 26.09 0.93 7.03
N ILE A 30 26.57 1.58 5.96
CA ILE A 30 25.74 2.04 4.85
C ILE A 30 24.95 0.89 4.20
N ASN A 31 25.48 -0.34 4.18
CA ASN A 31 24.76 -1.47 3.61
C ASN A 31 23.60 -1.89 4.51
N ALA A 32 23.78 -1.88 5.83
CA ALA A 32 22.70 -2.13 6.78
C ALA A 32 21.61 -1.06 6.71
N ILE A 33 21.97 0.22 6.61
CA ILE A 33 21.02 1.33 6.46
C ILE A 33 20.21 1.19 5.17
N ARG A 34 20.87 0.87 4.05
CA ARG A 34 20.20 0.65 2.76
C ARG A 34 19.19 -0.49 2.83
N ARG A 35 19.59 -1.65 3.37
CA ARG A 35 18.68 -2.80 3.55
C ARG A 35 17.48 -2.43 4.41
N ALA A 36 17.69 -1.80 5.57
CA ALA A 36 16.61 -1.37 6.43
C ALA A 36 15.67 -0.35 5.75
N SER A 37 16.21 0.54 4.92
CA SER A 37 15.42 1.51 4.13
C SER A 37 14.57 0.81 3.06
N ASP A 38 15.14 -0.17 2.36
CA ASP A 38 14.43 -0.94 1.33
C ASP A 38 13.28 -1.75 1.96
N GLU A 39 13.53 -2.38 3.10
CA GLU A 39 12.52 -3.13 3.85
C GLU A 39 11.37 -2.22 4.34
N LEU A 40 11.70 -1.03 4.87
CA LEU A 40 10.70 -0.03 5.25
C LEU A 40 9.88 0.44 4.04
N THR A 41 10.53 0.65 2.91
CA THR A 41 9.88 1.06 1.65
C THR A 41 8.89 0.00 1.17
N GLN A 42 9.28 -1.28 1.20
CA GLN A 42 8.40 -2.40 0.83
C GLN A 42 7.19 -2.53 1.77
N ALA A 43 7.38 -2.36 3.07
CA ALA A 43 6.27 -2.34 4.04
C ALA A 43 5.33 -1.14 3.77
N SER A 44 5.89 0.02 3.43
CA SER A 44 5.12 1.23 3.10
C SER A 44 4.30 1.07 1.82
N TYR A 45 4.83 0.39 0.80
CA TYR A 45 4.06 0.08 -0.42
C TYR A 45 2.90 -0.85 -0.14
N ARG A 46 3.10 -1.93 0.64
CA ARG A 46 2.00 -2.83 1.05
C ARG A 46 0.91 -2.06 1.79
N LEU A 47 1.30 -1.13 2.68
CA LEU A 47 0.36 -0.28 3.40
C LEU A 47 -0.42 0.64 2.44
N ALA A 48 0.27 1.29 1.51
CA ALA A 48 -0.35 2.16 0.51
C ALA A 48 -1.34 1.39 -0.38
N GLU A 49 -0.98 0.17 -0.80
CA GLU A 49 -1.81 -0.70 -1.63
C GLU A 49 -3.12 -1.08 -0.91
N ILE A 50 -3.05 -1.42 0.39
CA ILE A 50 -4.24 -1.71 1.19
C ILE A 50 -5.10 -0.47 1.37
N LEU A 51 -4.50 0.68 1.69
CA LEU A 51 -5.25 1.93 1.83
C LEU A 51 -5.92 2.35 0.52
N TYR A 52 -5.25 2.15 -0.62
CA TYR A 52 -5.81 2.42 -1.94
C TYR A 52 -6.99 1.49 -2.26
N ARG A 53 -6.82 0.17 -2.08
CA ARG A 53 -7.90 -0.82 -2.24
C ARG A 53 -9.09 -0.53 -1.33
N THR A 54 -8.84 -0.11 -0.09
CA THR A 54 -9.90 0.22 0.86
C THR A 54 -10.65 1.50 0.46
N LYS A 55 -9.96 2.49 -0.11
CA LYS A 55 -10.59 3.70 -0.67
C LYS A 55 -11.36 3.42 -1.96
N ALA A 56 -10.85 2.54 -2.82
CA ALA A 56 -11.53 2.13 -4.04
C ALA A 56 -12.85 1.40 -3.74
N GLY A 57 -12.82 0.39 -2.85
CA GLY A 57 -14.05 -0.30 -2.42
C GLY A 57 -15.03 0.57 -1.63
N ALA A 58 -14.55 1.62 -0.95
CA ALA A 58 -15.43 2.60 -0.31
C ALA A 58 -16.16 3.51 -1.31
N ARG A 59 -15.55 3.82 -2.47
CA ARG A 59 -16.20 4.57 -3.55
C ARG A 59 -17.34 3.80 -4.22
N GLU A 60 -17.28 2.47 -4.24
CA GLU A 60 -18.37 1.62 -4.76
C GLU A 60 -19.55 1.52 -3.77
N ALA A 61 -19.30 1.69 -2.47
CA ALA A 61 -20.34 1.59 -1.43
C ALA A 61 -21.10 2.91 -1.16
N GLU A 62 -20.60 4.06 -1.63
CA GLU A 62 -21.34 5.34 -1.56
C GLU A 62 -22.26 5.60 -2.78
N ALA A 63 -22.24 4.73 -3.79
CA ALA A 63 -23.25 4.70 -4.84
C ALA A 63 -24.46 3.85 -4.39
N GLY A 64 -25.25 4.39 -3.46
CA GLY A 64 -26.57 3.85 -3.13
C GLY A 64 -27.47 3.76 -4.38
N PRO A 65 -28.49 2.87 -4.38
CA PRO A 65 -29.19 2.44 -5.58
C PRO A 65 -30.12 3.55 -6.10
N GLN A 66 -29.67 4.28 -7.12
CA GLN A 66 -30.58 4.96 -8.03
C GLN A 66 -30.40 4.44 -9.46
N SER A 67 -31.48 3.80 -9.91
CA SER A 67 -31.82 3.49 -11.29
C SER A 67 -31.04 2.37 -11.99
N GLN A 68 -31.77 1.26 -12.16
CA GLN A 68 -31.69 0.42 -13.35
C GLN A 68 -31.52 1.29 -14.61
N THR A 69 -30.43 1.11 -15.35
CA THR A 69 -30.46 0.71 -16.76
C THR A 69 -29.03 0.54 -17.30
N GLN A 70 -28.87 -0.48 -18.14
CA GLN A 70 -27.80 -0.68 -19.13
C GLN A 70 -26.41 -1.13 -18.68
N ARG A 71 -26.21 -2.43 -18.95
CA ARG A 71 -24.96 -3.10 -19.37
C ARG A 71 -23.95 -2.16 -20.05
N GLY A 72 -22.71 -2.23 -19.59
CA GLY A 72 -21.51 -1.76 -20.28
C GLY A 72 -20.37 -1.68 -19.25
N LYS A 73 -19.63 -2.78 -19.04
CA LYS A 73 -18.21 -2.86 -19.42
C LYS A 73 -17.46 -1.57 -19.07
N ASP A 74 -16.80 -1.55 -17.92
CA ASP A 74 -15.53 -0.84 -17.71
C ASP A 74 -14.84 -1.31 -16.40
N ASP A 75 -14.83 -2.63 -16.18
CA ASP A 75 -13.84 -3.29 -15.30
C ASP A 75 -12.52 -3.51 -16.09
N VAL A 76 -12.02 -2.45 -16.73
CA VAL A 76 -10.74 -2.51 -17.44
C VAL A 76 -9.71 -1.76 -16.61
N ILE A 77 -9.23 -2.44 -15.58
CA ILE A 77 -7.86 -2.24 -15.11
C ILE A 77 -7.08 -3.46 -15.59
N ASP A 78 -6.94 -3.55 -16.92
CA ASP A 78 -5.90 -4.38 -17.54
C ASP A 78 -4.57 -3.68 -17.25
N ALA A 79 -3.97 -4.01 -16.11
CA ALA A 79 -2.55 -3.84 -15.90
C ALA A 79 -1.81 -4.91 -16.73
N ASP A 80 -2.01 -4.88 -18.06
CA ASP A 80 -1.19 -5.64 -18.99
C ASP A 80 0.16 -4.94 -19.07
N PHE A 81 1.08 -5.57 -18.36
CA PHE A 81 2.51 -5.37 -18.43
C PHE A 81 2.95 -5.74 -19.86
N GLU A 82 2.96 -4.77 -20.78
CA GLU A 82 3.61 -4.93 -22.08
C GLU A 82 5.12 -5.07 -21.86
N GLU A 83 5.54 -6.33 -21.84
CA GLU A 83 6.90 -6.80 -21.88
C GLU A 83 7.63 -6.15 -23.07
N MET A 84 8.67 -5.36 -22.77
CA MET A 84 9.57 -4.77 -23.77
C MET A 84 10.13 -5.86 -24.70
N LYS A 85 10.00 -5.63 -26.01
CA LYS A 85 10.94 -6.11 -27.02
C LYS A 85 11.33 -4.99 -27.97
#